data_AF-A0A2P8GB56-F1
#
_entry.id   AF-A0A2P8GB56-F1
#
_cell.length_a   1.000
_cell.length_b   1.000
_cell.length_c   1.000
_cell.angle_alpha   90.00
_cell.angle_beta   90.00
_cell.angle_gamma   90.00
#
_symmetry.space_group_name_H-M   'P 1'
#
loop_
_entity.id
_entity.type
_entity.pdbx_description
1 polymer ?
#
loop_
_entity_poly.entity_id
_entity_poly.type
_entity_poly.pdbx_seq_one_letter_code
_entity_poly.pdbx_strand_id
1 'polypeptide(L)'
;MNLAGDYASANHHEIHNKIAEALNVAPAMRIENHHNFAWKERLADGTEVMVHRKGATPAGEGVLGIIPGSMSTPGFVVRGKGEASSIQSASHGAGQVMSKSL
;
A
#
# COMPACT_ATOMS: atom_id res chain seq x y z
N MET A 1 3.38 -5.46 -15.62
CA MET A 1 2.61 -5.58 -14.36
C MET A 1 1.55 -4.49 -14.20
N ASN A 2 1.64 -3.35 -14.91
CA ASN A 2 0.68 -2.25 -14.77
C ASN A 2 -0.79 -2.68 -14.91
N LEU A 3 -1.16 -3.41 -15.98
CA LEU A 3 -2.54 -3.88 -16.17
C LEU A 3 -3.10 -4.68 -14.97
N ALA A 4 -2.29 -5.53 -14.34
CA ALA A 4 -2.71 -6.28 -13.16
C ALA A 4 -2.86 -5.38 -11.93
N GLY A 5 -2.02 -4.35 -11.81
CA GLY A 5 -2.17 -3.30 -10.80
C GLY A 5 -3.44 -2.47 -11.02
N ASP A 6 -3.70 -2.05 -12.26
CA ASP A 6 -4.89 -1.27 -12.63
C ASP A 6 -6.17 -2.09 -12.37
N TYR A 7 -6.16 -3.38 -12.72
CA TYR A 7 -7.25 -4.31 -12.40
C TYR A 7 -7.47 -4.43 -10.89
N ALA A 8 -6.40 -4.56 -10.10
CA ALA A 8 -6.51 -4.64 -8.64
C ALA A 8 -7.11 -3.34 -8.06
N SER A 9 -6.64 -2.18 -8.49
CA SER A 9 -7.18 -0.88 -8.04
C SER A 9 -8.66 -0.75 -8.41
N ALA A 10 -9.06 -1.09 -9.64
CA ALA A 10 -10.45 -1.09 -10.08
C ALA A 10 -11.33 -2.01 -9.21
N ASN A 11 -10.85 -3.23 -8.90
CA ASN A 11 -11.56 -4.14 -8.00
C ASN A 11 -11.75 -3.54 -6.60
N HIS A 12 -10.71 -2.90 -6.04
CA HIS A 12 -10.81 -2.22 -4.75
C HIS A 12 -11.80 -1.05 -4.79
N HIS A 13 -11.83 -0.28 -5.88
CA HIS A 13 -12.76 0.82 -6.05
C HIS A 13 -14.21 0.35 -6.07
N GLU A 14 -14.50 -0.75 -6.77
CA GLU A 14 -15.82 -1.38 -6.77
C GLU A 14 -16.25 -1.84 -5.38
N ILE A 15 -15.34 -2.49 -4.63
CA ILE A 15 -15.62 -2.91 -3.25
C ILE A 15 -15.93 -1.70 -2.37
N HIS A 16 -15.10 -0.65 -2.42
CA HIS A 16 -15.30 0.56 -1.61
C HIS A 16 -16.62 1.27 -1.95
N ASN A 17 -16.96 1.37 -3.23
CA ASN A 17 -18.21 2.01 -3.68
C ASN A 17 -19.43 1.27 -3.15
N LYS A 18 -19.44 -0.08 -3.27
CA LYS A 18 -20.54 -0.91 -2.76
C LYS A 18 -20.69 -0.83 -1.24
N ILE A 19 -19.58 -0.78 -0.50
CA ILE A 19 -19.62 -0.62 0.96
C ILE A 19 -20.16 0.76 1.33
N ALA A 20 -19.72 1.83 0.66
CA ALA A 20 -20.18 3.18 0.92
C ALA A 20 -21.69 3.34 0.64
N GLU A 21 -22.17 2.76 -0.46
CA GLU A 21 -23.59 2.71 -0.82
C GLU A 21 -24.41 1.95 0.22
N ALA A 22 -23.98 0.75 0.61
CA ALA A 22 -24.67 -0.07 1.59
C ALA A 22 -24.76 0.59 2.99
N LEU A 23 -23.75 1.39 3.35
CA LEU A 23 -23.72 2.15 4.60
C LEU A 23 -24.38 3.53 4.49
N ASN A 24 -24.78 3.96 3.29
CA ASN A 24 -25.28 5.30 2.98
C ASN A 24 -24.35 6.42 3.51
N VAL A 25 -23.05 6.29 3.24
CA VAL A 25 -22.03 7.26 3.65
C VAL A 25 -21.25 7.78 2.44
N ALA A 26 -20.81 9.05 2.53
CA ALA A 26 -19.86 9.62 1.59
C ALA A 26 -18.43 9.45 2.13
N PRO A 27 -17.53 8.70 1.47
CA PRO A 27 -16.15 8.56 1.92
C PRO A 27 -15.42 9.91 1.87
N ALA A 28 -14.81 10.32 2.99
CA ALA A 28 -14.04 11.56 3.04
C ALA A 28 -12.73 11.50 2.26
N MET A 29 -12.12 10.32 2.18
CA MET A 29 -10.87 10.08 1.48
C MET A 29 -10.75 8.60 1.09
N ARG A 30 -10.03 8.31 0.01
CA ARG A 30 -9.61 6.97 -0.39
C ARG A 30 -8.09 6.91 -0.36
N ILE A 31 -7.54 5.94 0.36
CA ILE A 31 -6.11 5.68 0.46
C ILE A 31 -5.87 4.28 -0.10
N GLU A 32 -4.92 4.14 -1.01
CA GLU A 32 -4.56 2.86 -1.62
C GLU A 32 -3.04 2.70 -1.70
N ASN A 33 -2.56 1.47 -1.46
CA ASN A 33 -1.14 1.16 -1.53
C ASN A 33 -0.96 -0.15 -2.30
N HIS A 34 -0.25 -0.12 -3.42
CA HIS A 34 0.27 -1.33 -4.02
C HIS A 34 1.47 -1.80 -3.17
N HIS A 35 1.41 -3.02 -2.66
CA HIS A 35 2.45 -3.56 -1.77
C HIS A 35 3.24 -4.75 -2.37
N ASN A 36 2.81 -5.20 -3.55
CA ASN A 36 3.44 -6.24 -4.35
C ASN A 36 3.55 -5.73 -5.78
N PHE A 37 4.50 -4.85 -6.04
CA PHE A 37 4.62 -4.16 -7.32
C PHE A 37 6.06 -3.69 -7.56
N ALA A 38 6.35 -3.33 -8.81
CA ALA A 38 7.63 -2.79 -9.21
C ALA A 38 7.45 -1.46 -9.95
N TRP A 39 8.21 -0.44 -9.56
CA TRP A 39 8.14 0.89 -10.14
C TRP A 39 9.51 1.31 -10.68
N LYS A 40 9.50 2.04 -11.79
CA LYS A 40 10.68 2.79 -12.23
C LYS A 40 10.80 4.02 -11.34
N GLU A 41 11.88 4.10 -10.58
CA GLU A 41 12.19 5.23 -9.69
C GLU A 41 13.61 5.72 -9.93
N ARG A 42 13.91 6.90 -9.39
CA ARG A 42 15.24 7.51 -9.46
C ARG A 42 15.84 7.57 -8.06
N LEU A 43 17.03 7.01 -7.90
CA LEU A 43 17.79 7.11 -6.66
C LEU A 43 18.32 8.54 -6.46
N ALA A 44 18.80 8.84 -5.25
CA ALA A 44 19.34 10.16 -4.91
C ALA A 44 20.54 10.58 -5.78
N ASP A 45 21.31 9.61 -6.29
CA ASP A 45 22.44 9.83 -7.22
C ASP A 45 22.01 10.02 -8.68
N GLY A 46 20.69 9.99 -8.96
CA GLY A 46 20.13 10.15 -10.29
C GLY A 46 19.99 8.84 -11.08
N THR A 47 20.44 7.71 -10.54
CA THR A 47 20.34 6.40 -11.20
C THR A 47 18.89 5.95 -11.33
N GLU A 48 18.48 5.54 -12.53
CA GLU A 48 17.17 4.94 -12.76
C GLU A 48 17.19 3.46 -12.38
N VAL A 49 16.26 3.06 -11.52
CA VAL A 49 16.16 1.70 -10.98
C VAL A 49 14.73 1.19 -11.03
N MET A 50 14.58 -0.13 -11.05
CA MET A 50 13.29 -0.79 -10.85
C MET A 50 13.16 -1.22 -9.40
N VAL A 51 12.46 -0.42 -8.59
CA VAL A 51 12.23 -0.73 -7.17
C VAL A 51 11.13 -1.77 -7.06
N HIS A 52 11.51 -2.96 -6.59
CA HIS A 52 10.58 -4.04 -6.32
C HIS A 52 10.15 -3.99 -4.86
N ARG A 53 8.84 -3.93 -4.60
CA ARG A 53 8.29 -4.06 -3.25
C ARG A 53 7.42 -5.31 -3.20
N LYS A 54 7.72 -6.18 -2.23
CA LYS A 54 6.93 -7.38 -1.92
C LYS A 54 6.63 -7.35 -0.43
N GLY A 55 5.37 -7.15 -0.07
CA GLY A 55 4.97 -6.89 1.32
C GLY A 55 5.44 -5.53 1.87
N ALA A 56 5.73 -4.56 0.99
CA ALA A 56 6.17 -3.21 1.37
C ALA A 56 5.49 -2.17 0.48
N THR A 57 5.26 -0.96 1.00
CA THR A 57 4.54 0.10 0.29
C THR A 57 5.39 1.36 0.10
N PRO A 58 5.13 2.20 -0.92
CA PRO A 58 5.74 3.51 -1.02
C PRO A 58 5.43 4.38 0.20
N ALA A 59 6.42 5.11 0.68
CA ALA A 59 6.40 5.95 1.87
C ALA A 59 7.30 7.19 1.70
N GLY A 60 7.25 7.79 0.50
CA GLY A 60 7.81 9.11 0.23
C GLY A 60 7.32 10.16 1.23
N GLU A 61 8.07 11.25 1.38
CA GLU A 61 7.72 12.30 2.34
C GLU A 61 6.30 12.81 2.09
N GLY A 62 5.45 12.78 3.12
CA GLY A 62 4.06 13.25 3.03
C GLY A 62 3.08 12.28 2.37
N VAL A 63 3.54 11.21 1.70
CA VAL A 63 2.66 10.23 1.05
C VAL A 63 1.81 9.52 2.11
N LEU A 64 0.49 9.57 1.96
CA LEU A 64 -0.41 8.82 2.82
C LEU A 64 -0.38 7.34 2.47
N GLY A 65 -0.50 6.50 3.49
CA GLY A 65 -0.56 5.06 3.31
C GLY A 65 -1.38 4.36 4.40
N ILE A 66 -1.54 3.06 4.23
CA ILE A 66 -2.20 2.20 5.21
C ILE A 66 -1.33 1.00 5.56
N ILE A 67 -1.23 0.70 6.85
CA ILE A 67 -0.57 -0.49 7.40
C ILE A 67 -1.65 -1.32 8.11
N PRO A 68 -2.31 -2.28 7.43
CA PRO A 68 -3.22 -3.22 8.07
C PRO A 68 -2.57 -4.02 9.21
N GLY A 69 -3.32 -4.18 10.30
CA GLY A 69 -3.04 -5.13 11.37
C GLY A 69 -3.52 -6.54 11.02
N SER A 70 -4.15 -7.21 11.98
CA SER A 70 -4.88 -8.46 11.78
C SER A 70 -6.39 -8.22 11.91
N MET A 71 -7.19 -9.29 11.88
CA MET A 71 -8.62 -9.19 12.22
C MET A 71 -8.87 -8.75 13.68
N SER A 72 -7.88 -8.92 14.57
CA SER A 72 -7.99 -8.62 16.00
C SER A 72 -7.05 -7.51 16.48
N THR A 73 -6.21 -6.95 15.61
CA THR A 73 -5.28 -5.88 15.97
C THR A 73 -5.47 -4.64 15.09
N PRO A 74 -5.18 -3.42 15.62
CA PRO A 74 -5.40 -2.19 14.87
C PRO A 74 -4.59 -2.12 13.57
N GLY A 75 -5.20 -1.51 12.54
CA GLY A 75 -4.48 -0.97 11.40
C GLY A 75 -4.15 0.52 11.59
N PHE A 76 -3.22 1.03 10.80
CA PHE A 76 -2.75 2.41 10.90
C PHE A 76 -2.90 3.15 9.58
N VAL A 77 -3.40 4.38 9.62
CA VAL A 77 -3.18 5.36 8.55
C VAL A 77 -1.86 6.06 8.85
N VAL A 78 -0.97 6.08 7.88
CA VAL A 78 0.40 6.59 8.05
C VAL A 78 0.71 7.68 7.03
N ARG A 79 1.75 8.46 7.35
CA ARG A 79 2.34 9.44 6.44
C ARG A 79 3.82 9.13 6.30
N GLY A 80 4.29 8.99 5.07
CA GLY A 80 5.67 8.65 4.77
C GLY A 80 6.64 9.73 5.23
N LYS A 81 7.81 9.28 5.70
CA LYS A 81 8.92 10.14 6.13
C LYS A 81 9.91 10.45 5.00
N GLY A 82 9.82 9.75 3.86
CA GLY A 82 10.78 9.92 2.77
C GLY A 82 12.17 9.37 3.07
N GLU A 83 12.29 8.41 3.99
CA GLU A 83 13.57 7.86 4.44
C GLU A 83 14.34 7.24 3.26
N ALA A 84 15.50 7.81 2.93
CA ALA A 84 16.30 7.41 1.78
C ALA A 84 16.90 6.00 1.96
N SER A 85 17.29 5.65 3.19
CA SER A 85 17.86 4.33 3.50
C SER A 85 16.87 3.18 3.30
N SER A 86 15.56 3.46 3.35
CA SER A 86 14.50 2.49 3.05
C SER A 86 13.98 2.58 1.61
N ILE A 87 14.65 3.34 0.73
CA ILE A 87 14.18 3.64 -0.64
C ILE A 87 12.74 4.17 -0.56
N GLN A 88 12.51 5.08 0.40
CA GLN A 88 11.23 5.71 0.66
C GLN A 88 10.10 4.69 0.76
N SER A 89 10.31 3.61 1.52
CA SER A 89 9.36 2.51 1.67
C SER A 89 9.00 2.26 3.14
N ALA A 90 7.81 1.70 3.36
CA ALA A 90 7.31 1.25 4.66
C ALA A 90 6.81 -0.21 4.60
N SER A 91 6.66 -0.85 5.75
CA SER A 91 6.01 -2.16 5.85
C SER A 91 4.56 -2.09 5.36
N HIS A 92 4.03 -3.21 4.87
CA HIS A 92 2.63 -3.29 4.45
C HIS A 92 1.68 -3.72 5.58
N GLY A 93 2.11 -4.56 6.52
CA GLY A 93 1.22 -5.03 7.59
C GLY A 93 1.94 -5.80 8.68
N ALA A 94 1.18 -6.47 9.55
CA ALA A 94 1.69 -7.17 10.73
C ALA A 94 2.58 -8.39 10.43
N GLY A 95 2.60 -8.87 9.18
CA GLY A 95 3.29 -10.10 8.80
C GLY A 95 2.58 -11.37 9.30
N GLN A 96 3.07 -12.53 8.87
CA GLN A 96 2.62 -13.84 9.38
C GLN A 96 3.85 -14.57 9.92
N VAL A 97 3.77 -15.00 11.19
CA VAL A 97 4.83 -15.78 11.84
C VAL A 97 4.64 -17.28 11.59
N MET A 98 3.39 -17.75 11.61
CA MET A 98 3.03 -19.15 11.41
C MET A 98 2.48 -19.39 10.01
N SER A 99 2.71 -20.59 9.46
CA SER A 99 2.06 -21.03 8.22
C SER A 99 0.55 -21.21 8.40
N LYS A 100 -0.20 -21.07 7.29
CA LYS A 100 -1.65 -21.32 7.29
C LYS A 100 -2.01 -22.80 7.32
N SER A 101 -1.09 -23.66 6.89
CA SER A 101 -1.19 -25.11 7.06
C SER A 101 -0.61 -25.47 8.42
N LEU A 102 -1.50 -25.58 9.39
CA LEU A 102 -1.33 -26.40 10.58
C LEU A 102 -2.38 -27.51 10.50
#